data_AF-A0A919HQJ1-F1
#
_entry.id   AF-A0A919HQJ1-F1
#
_cell.length_a   1.000
_cell.length_b   1.000
_cell.length_c   1.000
_cell.angle_alpha   90.00
_cell.angle_beta   90.00
_cell.angle_gamma   90.00
#
_symmetry.space_group_name_H-M   'P 1'
#
loop_
_entity.id
_entity.type
_entity.pdbx_description
1 polymer ?
#
loop_
_entity_poly.entity_id
_entity_poly.type
_entity_poly.pdbx_seq_one_letter_code
_entity_poly.pdbx_strand_id
1 'polypeptide(L)'
;MVIGGAIGIRLAKKVEMTEMPELVAILHSFVGLAAVLVGFNSYLQHETGMEQILVNIHLTEVFLGIFIGAVTFTGSVVAFGKLRGKISSRPLMLPNRHKLNLAALVVSFILMVIFVRSDSTGTRVLCLLVMTAIALAFGWHRWPLSAVRTCRWWSRCSTPTRAGRRRRRALC
;
A
#
# COMPACT_ATOMS: atom_id res chain seq x y z
N MET A 1 15.50 -6.99 -15.56
CA MET A 1 15.47 -5.65 -16.18
C MET A 1 14.80 -5.64 -17.55
N VAL A 2 15.31 -6.37 -18.55
CA VAL A 2 14.79 -6.35 -19.94
C VAL A 2 13.29 -6.68 -20.04
N ILE A 3 12.85 -7.78 -19.42
CA ILE A 3 11.45 -8.23 -19.50
C ILE A 3 10.50 -7.24 -18.81
N GLY A 4 10.83 -6.80 -17.58
CA GLY A 4 10.02 -5.83 -16.84
C GLY A 4 9.95 -4.46 -17.52
N GLY A 5 11.07 -3.97 -18.05
CA GLY A 5 11.12 -2.72 -18.81
C GLY A 5 10.29 -2.78 -20.08
N ALA A 6 10.37 -3.89 -20.83
CA ALA A 6 9.57 -4.07 -22.05
C ALA A 6 8.06 -4.09 -21.77
N ILE A 7 7.63 -4.76 -20.70
CA ILE A 7 6.21 -4.79 -20.29
C ILE A 7 5.76 -3.40 -19.82
N GLY A 8 6.54 -2.72 -18.99
CA GLY A 8 6.23 -1.38 -18.48
C GLY A 8 6.06 -0.35 -19.61
N ILE A 9 6.97 -0.35 -20.59
CA ILE A 9 6.91 0.56 -21.74
C ILE A 9 5.68 0.25 -22.62
N ARG A 10 5.36 -1.03 -22.84
CA ARG A 10 4.17 -1.41 -23.63
C ARG A 10 2.87 -0.98 -22.95
N LEU A 11 2.77 -1.16 -21.62
CA LEU A 11 1.60 -0.75 -20.85
C LEU A 11 1.45 0.78 -20.85
N ALA A 12 2.53 1.53 -20.64
CA ALA A 12 2.51 3.00 -20.63
C ALA A 12 2.08 3.60 -21.98
N LYS A 13 2.44 2.98 -23.11
CA LYS A 13 2.08 3.46 -24.45
C LYS A 13 0.62 3.19 -24.84
N LYS A 14 -0.08 2.27 -24.16
CA LYS A 14 -1.42 1.82 -24.55
C LYS A 14 -2.55 2.55 -23.80
N VAL A 15 -2.24 3.28 -22.73
CA VAL A 15 -3.25 3.86 -21.83
C VAL A 15 -3.67 5.25 -22.30
N GLU A 16 -4.98 5.51 -22.28
CA GLU A 16 -5.54 6.80 -22.66
C GLU A 16 -5.26 7.88 -21.60
N MET A 17 -5.19 9.14 -22.03
CA MET A 17 -4.89 10.29 -21.15
C MET A 17 -5.93 10.51 -20.02
N THR A 18 -7.07 9.80 -20.05
CA THR A 18 -8.14 9.83 -19.05
C THR A 18 -7.91 8.85 -17.89
N GLU A 19 -7.12 7.80 -18.10
CA GLU A 19 -6.83 6.73 -17.13
C GLU A 19 -5.51 6.94 -16.37
N MET A 20 -4.88 8.11 -16.49
CA MET A 20 -3.64 8.45 -15.79
C MET A 20 -3.64 8.10 -14.29
N PRO A 21 -4.74 8.33 -13.53
CA PRO A 21 -4.80 7.93 -12.12
C PRO A 21 -4.79 6.40 -11.89
N GLU A 22 -5.33 5.63 -12.84
CA GLU A 22 -5.40 4.16 -12.75
C GLU A 22 -4.04 3.52 -13.02
N LEU A 23 -3.32 4.04 -14.02
CA LEU A 23 -1.97 3.58 -14.36
C LEU A 23 -1.01 3.81 -13.19
N VAL A 24 -1.08 4.96 -12.52
CA VAL A 24 -0.22 5.24 -11.37
C VAL A 24 -0.53 4.30 -10.18
N ALA A 25 -1.82 4.01 -9.93
CA ALA A 25 -2.22 3.11 -8.87
C ALA A 25 -1.67 1.69 -9.08
N ILE A 26 -1.74 1.15 -10.31
CA ILE A 26 -1.22 -0.20 -10.57
C ILE A 26 0.32 -0.25 -10.49
N LEU A 27 1.02 0.80 -10.94
CA LEU A 27 2.48 0.89 -10.82
C LEU A 27 2.96 0.89 -9.37
N HIS A 28 2.25 1.60 -8.48
CA HIS A 28 2.59 1.63 -7.06
C HIS A 28 2.31 0.29 -6.35
N SER A 29 1.35 -0.48 -6.86
CA SER A 29 1.10 -1.85 -6.41
C SER A 29 2.33 -2.74 -6.63
N PHE A 30 3.02 -2.62 -7.78
CA PHE A 30 4.24 -3.38 -8.05
C PHE A 30 5.39 -3.01 -7.10
N VAL A 31 5.50 -1.73 -6.71
CA VAL A 31 6.50 -1.29 -5.73
C VAL A 31 6.26 -1.93 -4.36
N GLY A 32 5.00 -1.97 -3.90
CA GLY A 32 4.64 -2.61 -2.63
C GLY A 32 4.93 -4.11 -2.63
N LEU A 33 4.62 -4.81 -3.72
CA LEU A 33 4.90 -6.24 -3.86
C LEU A 33 6.41 -6.53 -3.92
N ALA A 34 7.19 -5.69 -4.61
CA ALA A 34 8.64 -5.80 -4.62
C ALA A 34 9.24 -5.61 -3.22
N ALA A 35 8.76 -4.64 -2.45
CA ALA A 35 9.21 -4.42 -1.07
C ALA A 35 8.93 -5.62 -0.16
N VAL A 36 7.76 -6.26 -0.30
CA VAL A 36 7.44 -7.48 0.44
C VAL A 36 8.39 -8.62 0.07
N LEU A 37 8.61 -8.86 -1.23
CA LEU A 37 9.52 -9.92 -1.70
C LEU A 37 10.97 -9.69 -1.25
N VAL A 38 11.45 -8.45 -1.33
CA VAL A 38 12.79 -8.06 -0.85
C VAL A 38 12.91 -8.28 0.64
N GLY A 39 11.90 -7.90 1.44
CA GLY A 39 11.90 -8.14 2.88
C GLY A 39 11.96 -9.63 3.25
N PHE A 40 11.19 -10.48 2.57
CA PHE A 40 11.26 -11.94 2.78
C PHE A 40 12.64 -12.51 2.39
N ASN A 41 13.22 -12.05 1.28
CA ASN A 41 14.54 -12.49 0.87
C ASN A 41 15.63 -12.04 1.86
N SER A 42 15.54 -10.80 2.33
CA SER A 42 16.46 -10.23 3.31
C SER A 42 16.37 -10.90 4.69
N TYR A 43 15.18 -11.38 5.07
CA TYR A 43 15.01 -12.23 6.26
C TYR A 43 15.72 -13.58 6.13
N LEU A 44 15.62 -14.21 4.96
CA LEU A 44 16.24 -15.52 4.69
C LEU A 44 17.77 -15.44 4.61
N GLN A 45 18.31 -14.31 4.16
CA GLN A 45 19.74 -14.08 3.95
C GLN A 45 20.41 -13.45 5.18
N HIS A 46 20.10 -13.98 6.37
CA HIS A 46 20.71 -13.52 7.63
C HIS A 46 22.14 -14.04 7.75
N GLU A 47 23.12 -13.14 7.80
CA GLU A 47 24.54 -13.47 8.02
C GLU A 47 24.75 -13.99 9.45
N THR A 48 25.31 -15.21 9.56
CA THR A 48 25.59 -15.89 10.83
C THR A 48 26.92 -15.39 11.39
N GLY A 49 26.90 -14.25 12.08
CA GLY A 49 28.11 -13.69 12.72
C GLY A 49 28.00 -12.23 13.17
N MET A 50 26.81 -11.61 13.09
CA MET A 50 26.63 -10.21 13.43
C MET A 50 26.37 -10.00 14.93
N GLU A 51 26.77 -8.83 15.43
CA GLU A 51 26.46 -8.37 16.78
C GLU A 51 24.94 -8.35 17.03
N GLN A 52 24.50 -8.71 18.24
CA GLN A 52 23.07 -8.81 18.61
C GLN A 52 22.28 -7.52 18.33
N ILE A 53 22.93 -6.35 18.44
CA ILE A 53 22.32 -5.04 18.14
C ILE A 53 22.00 -4.93 16.65
N LEU A 54 22.92 -5.35 15.78
CA LEU A 54 22.77 -5.27 14.33
C LEU A 54 21.64 -6.19 13.82
N VAL A 55 21.55 -7.39 14.39
CA VAL A 55 20.47 -8.36 14.10
C VAL A 55 19.10 -7.77 14.45
N ASN A 56 18.96 -7.13 15.61
CA ASN A 56 17.70 -6.52 16.03
C ASN A 56 17.27 -5.34 15.14
N ILE A 57 18.22 -4.52 14.69
CA ILE A 57 17.96 -3.42 13.75
C ILE A 57 17.51 -3.99 12.40
N HIS A 58 18.22 -4.97 11.87
CA HIS A 58 17.90 -5.61 10.58
C HIS A 58 16.51 -6.26 10.60
N LEU A 59 16.18 -7.00 11.66
CA LEU A 59 14.85 -7.59 11.85
C LEU A 59 13.74 -6.52 11.90
N THR A 60 14.01 -5.39 12.56
CA THR A 60 13.04 -4.28 12.67
C THR A 60 12.85 -3.59 11.32
N GLU A 61 13.92 -3.36 10.56
CA GLU A 61 13.87 -2.78 9.21
C GLU A 61 13.09 -3.68 8.25
N VAL A 62 13.39 -4.98 8.23
CA VAL A 62 12.67 -5.96 7.40
C VAL A 62 11.18 -5.98 7.73
N PHE A 63 10.84 -5.96 9.03
CA PHE A 63 9.45 -5.91 9.48
C PHE A 63 8.72 -4.64 8.99
N LEU A 64 9.33 -3.47 9.16
CA LEU A 64 8.77 -2.18 8.71
C LEU A 64 8.64 -2.13 7.18
N GLY A 65 9.62 -2.64 6.45
CA GLY A 65 9.62 -2.69 4.99
C GLY A 65 8.47 -3.54 4.44
N ILE A 66 8.28 -4.75 4.97
CA ILE A 66 7.17 -5.64 4.59
C ILE A 66 5.82 -5.00 4.96
N PHE A 67 5.73 -4.35 6.13
CA PHE A 67 4.49 -3.72 6.59
C PHE A 67 4.01 -2.65 5.62
N ILE A 68 4.89 -1.69 5.34
CA ILE A 68 4.60 -0.56 4.46
C ILE A 68 4.32 -1.06 3.05
N GLY A 69 5.11 -2.04 2.57
CA GLY A 69 4.91 -2.67 1.26
C GLY A 69 3.54 -3.33 1.11
N ALA A 70 3.13 -4.15 2.09
CA ALA A 70 1.86 -4.89 2.05
C ALA A 70 0.63 -3.96 2.13
N VAL A 71 0.66 -2.95 3.00
CA VAL A 71 -0.40 -1.94 3.12
C VAL A 71 -0.53 -1.12 1.83
N THR A 72 0.61 -0.75 1.24
CA THR A 72 0.66 0.03 0.00
C THR A 72 0.12 -0.77 -1.19
N PHE A 73 0.50 -2.04 -1.29
CA PHE A 73 0.00 -2.96 -2.31
C PHE A 73 -1.52 -3.09 -2.26
N THR A 74 -2.08 -3.40 -1.09
CA THR A 74 -3.53 -3.56 -0.95
C THR A 74 -4.31 -2.27 -1.11
N GLY A 75 -3.78 -1.15 -0.61
CA GLY A 75 -4.36 0.17 -0.86
C GLY A 75 -4.46 0.53 -2.35
N SER A 76 -3.41 0.22 -3.08
CA SER A 76 -3.30 0.52 -4.51
C SER A 76 -4.21 -0.37 -5.36
N VAL A 77 -4.34 -1.66 -5.01
CA VAL A 77 -5.27 -2.61 -5.64
C VAL A 77 -6.73 -2.19 -5.41
N VAL A 78 -7.09 -1.79 -4.19
CA VAL A 78 -8.45 -1.30 -3.88
C VAL A 78 -8.74 0.01 -4.59
N ALA A 79 -7.77 0.93 -4.67
CA ALA A 79 -7.90 2.19 -5.40
C ALA A 79 -8.15 1.94 -6.90
N PHE A 80 -7.36 1.05 -7.51
CA PHE A 80 -7.53 0.63 -8.90
C PHE A 80 -8.93 0.01 -9.12
N GLY A 81 -9.36 -0.93 -8.28
CA GLY A 81 -10.67 -1.58 -8.39
C GLY A 81 -11.87 -0.61 -8.28
N LYS A 82 -11.72 0.46 -7.49
CA LYS A 82 -12.73 1.53 -7.38
C LYS A 82 -12.74 2.48 -8.58
N LEU A 83 -11.59 2.74 -9.20
CA LEU A 83 -11.49 3.60 -10.39
C LEU A 83 -12.05 2.87 -11.64
N ARG A 84 -11.73 1.58 -11.81
CA ARG A 84 -12.25 0.71 -12.89
C ARG A 84 -13.74 0.39 -12.77
N GLY A 85 -14.43 0.89 -11.74
CA GLY A 85 -15.86 0.64 -11.51
C GLY A 85 -16.23 -0.80 -11.08
N LYS A 86 -15.27 -1.68 -10.81
CA LYS A 86 -15.53 -3.06 -10.34
C LYS A 86 -15.96 -3.13 -8.87
N ILE A 87 -15.59 -2.13 -8.06
CA ILE A 87 -15.92 -2.06 -6.63
C ILE A 87 -16.78 -0.82 -6.38
N SER A 88 -17.89 -0.98 -5.65
CA SER A 88 -18.83 0.10 -5.35
C SER A 88 -18.14 1.29 -4.69
N SER A 89 -18.30 2.49 -5.27
CA SER A 89 -17.74 3.74 -4.77
C SER A 89 -18.57 4.38 -3.65
N ARG A 90 -19.54 3.65 -3.07
CA ARG A 90 -20.27 4.14 -1.88
C ARG A 90 -19.32 4.10 -0.68
N PRO A 91 -19.20 5.21 0.08
CA PRO A 91 -18.46 5.16 1.33
C PRO A 91 -19.20 4.22 2.27
N LEU A 92 -18.59 3.06 2.55
CA LEU A 92 -19.03 2.19 3.65
C LEU A 92 -18.87 3.00 4.94
N MET A 93 -19.96 3.62 5.38
CA MET A 93 -20.04 4.37 6.62
C MET A 93 -20.16 3.37 7.77
N LEU A 94 -19.05 2.73 8.12
CA LEU A 94 -18.97 1.95 9.35
C LEU A 94 -18.87 2.91 10.55
N PRO A 95 -19.76 2.82 11.54
CA PRO A 95 -19.63 3.56 12.80
C PRO A 95 -18.31 3.14 13.49
N ASN A 96 -17.58 4.10 14.08
CA ASN A 96 -16.27 3.94 14.76
C ASN A 96 -14.98 3.77 13.90
N ARG A 97 -14.86 4.47 12.77
CA ARG A 97 -13.61 4.57 11.96
C ARG A 97 -12.31 4.83 12.76
N HIS A 98 -12.34 5.67 13.79
CA HIS A 98 -11.13 6.02 14.55
C HIS A 98 -10.65 4.91 15.48
N LYS A 99 -11.58 4.15 16.08
CA LYS A 99 -11.24 3.03 16.98
C LYS A 99 -10.65 1.86 16.21
N LEU A 100 -11.23 1.53 15.06
CA LEU A 100 -10.65 0.54 14.16
C LEU A 100 -9.28 1.01 13.66
N ASN A 101 -9.10 2.31 13.36
CA ASN A 101 -7.80 2.80 12.93
C ASN A 101 -6.71 2.53 13.99
N LEU A 102 -6.98 2.99 15.21
CA LEU A 102 -6.10 2.83 16.36
C LEU A 102 -5.83 1.35 16.67
N ALA A 103 -6.86 0.50 16.66
CA ALA A 103 -6.74 -0.91 17.00
C ALA A 103 -5.74 -1.65 16.11
N ALA A 104 -5.67 -1.38 14.81
CA ALA A 104 -4.64 -2.05 13.99
C ALA A 104 -3.26 -1.52 14.17
N LEU A 105 -3.10 -0.21 14.40
CA LEU A 105 -1.78 0.35 14.64
C LEU A 105 -1.20 -0.31 15.90
N VAL A 106 -2.04 -0.46 16.93
CA VAL A 106 -1.71 -1.18 18.17
C VAL A 106 -1.43 -2.67 17.89
N VAL A 107 -2.28 -3.37 17.14
CA VAL A 107 -2.04 -4.80 16.81
C VAL A 107 -0.74 -4.98 16.02
N SER A 108 -0.46 -4.14 15.01
CA SER A 108 0.79 -4.21 14.25
C SER A 108 2.01 -3.95 15.13
N PHE A 109 1.90 -3.02 16.09
CA PHE A 109 2.99 -2.72 17.01
C PHE A 109 3.23 -3.87 18.00
N ILE A 110 2.17 -4.49 18.51
CA ILE A 110 2.28 -5.67 19.40
C ILE A 110 2.95 -6.84 18.66
N LEU A 111 2.54 -7.11 17.41
CA LEU A 111 3.17 -8.15 16.59
C LEU A 111 4.66 -7.86 16.32
N MET A 112 5.04 -6.59 16.15
CA MET A 112 6.45 -6.18 16.02
C MET A 112 7.25 -6.55 17.27
N VAL A 113 6.72 -6.22 18.46
CA VAL A 113 7.41 -6.53 19.73
C VAL A 113 7.55 -8.03 19.93
N ILE A 114 6.51 -8.81 19.61
CA ILE A 114 6.57 -10.29 19.70
C ILE A 114 7.59 -10.86 18.71
N PHE A 115 7.66 -10.31 17.49
CA PHE A 115 8.61 -10.74 16.48
C PHE A 115 10.07 -10.50 16.87
N VAL A 116 10.38 -9.32 17.44
CA VAL A 116 11.74 -8.98 17.91
C VAL A 116 12.13 -9.78 19.16
N ARG A 117 11.17 -10.10 20.03
CA ARG A 117 11.41 -10.83 21.29
C ARG A 117 11.47 -12.36 21.11
N SER A 118 11.07 -12.89 19.97
CA SER A 118 11.04 -14.35 19.74
C SER A 118 12.38 -14.84 19.20
N ASP A 119 12.99 -15.83 19.83
CA ASP A 119 14.26 -16.44 19.37
C ASP A 119 14.07 -17.62 18.42
N SER A 120 12.85 -18.17 18.34
CA SER A 120 12.54 -19.30 17.46
C SER A 120 12.33 -18.86 16.01
N THR A 121 13.14 -19.42 15.09
CA THR A 121 13.03 -19.20 13.63
C THR A 121 11.62 -19.51 13.11
N GLY A 122 10.99 -20.58 13.61
CA GLY A 122 9.63 -20.95 13.23
C GLY A 122 8.58 -19.90 13.61
N THR A 123 8.68 -19.33 14.81
CA THR A 123 7.76 -18.28 15.27
C THR A 123 8.00 -16.97 14.54
N ARG A 124 9.24 -16.64 14.17
CA ARG A 124 9.57 -15.47 13.35
C ARG A 124 8.93 -15.55 11.96
N VAL A 125 9.08 -16.66 11.25
CA VAL A 125 8.46 -16.85 9.92
C VAL A 125 6.93 -16.81 10.00
N LEU A 126 6.34 -17.47 11.00
CA LEU A 126 4.89 -17.43 11.23
C LEU A 126 4.42 -16.01 11.54
N CYS A 127 5.14 -15.26 12.37
CA CYS A 127 4.83 -13.86 12.66
C CYS A 127 4.88 -13.00 11.40
N LEU A 128 5.88 -13.17 10.52
CA LEU A 128 5.96 -12.43 9.25
C LEU A 128 4.79 -12.76 8.32
N LEU A 129 4.41 -14.03 8.20
CA LEU A 129 3.27 -14.45 7.38
C LEU A 129 1.95 -13.92 7.93
N VAL A 130 1.71 -14.11 9.22
CA VAL A 130 0.50 -13.63 9.91
C VAL A 130 0.41 -12.11 9.83
N MET A 131 1.52 -11.39 10.04
CA MET A 131 1.58 -9.95 9.90
C MET A 131 1.29 -9.51 8.47
N THR A 132 1.85 -10.17 7.46
CA THR A 132 1.60 -9.83 6.05
C THR A 132 0.12 -10.02 5.72
N ALA A 133 -0.49 -11.14 6.16
CA ALA A 133 -1.91 -11.40 5.98
C ALA A 133 -2.79 -10.34 6.67
N ILE A 134 -2.44 -9.95 7.89
CA ILE A 134 -3.11 -8.89 8.64
C ILE A 134 -2.96 -7.52 7.93
N ALA A 135 -1.76 -7.19 7.43
CA ALA A 135 -1.51 -5.97 6.68
C ALA A 135 -2.32 -5.90 5.38
N LEU A 136 -2.43 -7.02 4.68
CA LEU A 136 -3.27 -7.13 3.48
C LEU A 136 -4.77 -6.96 3.82
N ALA A 137 -5.25 -7.61 4.89
CA ALA A 137 -6.62 -7.46 5.38
C ALA A 137 -6.91 -6.02 5.82
N PHE A 138 -5.95 -5.35 6.46
CA PHE A 138 -6.09 -3.96 6.88
C PHE A 138 -6.10 -2.98 5.71
N GLY A 139 -5.26 -3.17 4.69
CA GLY A 139 -5.29 -2.33 3.49
C GLY A 139 -6.62 -2.44 2.72
N TRP A 140 -7.21 -3.65 2.66
CA TRP A 140 -8.55 -3.84 2.10
C TRP A 140 -9.64 -3.11 2.90
N HIS A 141 -9.60 -3.26 4.22
CA HIS A 141 -10.62 -2.71 5.11
C HIS A 141 -10.60 -1.17 5.18
N ARG A 142 -9.42 -0.54 5.15
CA ARG A 142 -9.26 0.86 5.57
C ARG A 142 -9.26 1.89 4.48
N TRP A 143 -9.04 1.55 3.20
CA TRP A 143 -8.69 2.59 2.22
C TRP A 143 -9.85 3.59 2.03
N PRO A 144 -9.74 4.79 2.65
CA PRO A 144 -10.86 5.70 2.70
C PRO A 144 -11.04 6.31 1.32
N LEU A 145 -12.29 6.50 0.92
CA LEU A 145 -12.68 7.12 -0.34
C LEU A 145 -12.26 8.61 -0.47
N SER A 146 -11.41 9.14 0.42
CA SER A 146 -10.93 10.52 0.37
C SER A 146 -9.92 10.72 -0.76
N ALA A 147 -8.92 9.84 -0.92
CA ALA A 147 -7.90 9.95 -1.98
C ALA A 147 -8.51 9.85 -3.39
N VAL A 148 -9.46 8.93 -3.60
CA VAL A 148 -10.18 8.78 -4.89
C VAL A 148 -11.06 9.99 -5.19
N ARG A 149 -11.68 10.60 -4.17
CA ARG A 149 -12.44 11.84 -4.34
C ARG A 149 -11.53 13.00 -4.73
N THR A 150 -10.34 13.13 -4.13
CA THR A 150 -9.35 14.15 -4.51
C THR A 150 -8.87 13.96 -5.95
N CYS A 151 -8.56 12.74 -6.38
CA CYS A 151 -8.18 12.48 -7.79
C CYS A 151 -9.32 12.77 -8.78
N ARG A 152 -10.57 12.42 -8.45
CA ARG A 152 -11.74 12.75 -9.29
C ARG A 152 -12.03 14.25 -9.30
N TRP A 153 -11.78 14.94 -8.18
CA TRP A 153 -11.90 16.40 -8.07
C TRP A 153 -10.80 17.10 -8.88
N TRP A 154 -9.56 16.62 -8.82
CA TRP A 154 -8.45 17.10 -9.63
C TRP A 154 -8.68 16.87 -11.13
N SER A 155 -9.17 15.70 -11.54
CA SER A 155 -9.59 15.41 -12.93
C SER A 155 -10.71 16.35 -13.42
N ARG A 156 -11.73 16.63 -12.58
CA ARG A 156 -12.77 17.65 -12.89
C ARG A 156 -12.22 19.06 -12.99
N CYS A 157 -11.19 19.38 -12.22
CA CYS A 157 -10.53 20.68 -12.24
C CYS A 157 -9.49 20.82 -13.36
N SER A 158 -8.95 19.73 -13.90
CA SER A 158 -7.96 19.77 -14.99
C SER A 158 -8.58 19.77 -16.38
N THR A 159 -9.86 19.38 -16.56
CA THR A 159 -10.57 19.58 -17.82
C THR A 159 -10.86 21.06 -18.08
N PRO A 160 -10.29 21.69 -19.12
CA PRO A 160 -10.52 23.08 -19.44
C PRO A 160 -11.77 23.22 -20.32
N THR A 161 -12.95 22.90 -19.79
CA THR A 161 -14.19 23.31 -20.48
C THR A 161 -14.34 24.83 -20.34
N ARG A 162 -14.24 25.55 -21.46
CA ARG A 162 -14.34 27.02 -21.59
C ARG A 162 -15.57 27.65 -20.90
N ALA A 163 -16.61 26.87 -20.58
CA ALA A 163 -17.86 27.36 -19.99
C ALA A 163 -17.85 27.58 -18.46
N GLY A 164 -16.77 27.24 -17.75
CA GLY A 164 -16.76 27.19 -16.28
C GLY A 164 -15.97 28.28 -15.54
N ARG A 165 -15.56 29.38 -16.20
CA ARG A 165 -14.65 30.38 -15.59
C ARG A 165 -15.24 31.17 -14.41
N ARG A 166 -16.57 31.21 -14.23
CA ARG A 166 -17.21 32.01 -13.15
C ARG A 166 -17.36 31.28 -11.81
N ARG A 167 -17.28 29.96 -11.74
CA ARG A 167 -17.45 29.21 -10.46
C ARG A 167 -16.14 28.80 -9.77
N ARG A 168 -14.97 29.03 -10.40
CA ARG A 168 -13.66 28.69 -9.80
C ARG A 168 -13.16 29.68 -8.75
N ARG A 169 -13.78 30.87 -8.63
CA ARG A 169 -13.35 31.91 -7.68
C ARG A 169 -14.04 31.88 -6.31
N ALA A 170 -15.00 30.99 -6.07
CA ALA A 170 -15.75 30.96 -4.81
C ALA A 170 -15.22 29.94 -3.78
N LEU A 171 -14.16 29.19 -4.11
CA LEU A 171 -13.66 28.06 -3.32
C LEU A 171 -12.13 27.99 -3.23
N CYS A 172 -11.43 29.07 -3.61
CA CYS A 172 -10.05 29.33 -3.22
C CYS A 172 -10.06 30.49 -2.23
#